data_AF-A0A973P2G7-F1
#
_entry.id   AF-A0A973P2G7-F1
#
_cell.length_a   1.000
_cell.length_b   1.000
_cell.length_c   1.000
_cell.angle_alpha   90.00
_cell.angle_beta   90.00
_cell.angle_gamma   90.00
#
_symmetry.space_group_name_H-M   'P 1'
#
loop_
_entity.id
_entity.type
_entity.pdbx_description
1 polymer ?
#
loop_
_entity_poly.entity_id
_entity_poly.type
_entity_poly.pdbx_seq_one_letter_code
_entity_poly.pdbx_strand_id
1 'polypeptide(L)'
;MRTLYRPAAETLMVAGLLGWVYVALVAVLRPDVLSWPITTLLPMRRDTFGALALALSFGCAFALRARTGTFWMRRAGRPDAAEAGLAAVGGYAFLVWVYLCLNNLSHPRTTGYRLTHFSEHPSEGTTAVLCFLMLSACLFGLRARKARHG
;
A
#
# COMPACT_ATOMS: atom_id res chain seq x y z
N MET A 1 -6.87 22.74 -7.11
CA MET A 1 -7.30 21.31 -7.11
C MET A 1 -6.65 20.44 -8.18
N ARG A 2 -6.41 20.93 -9.42
CA ARG A 2 -5.81 20.12 -10.51
C ARG A 2 -4.40 19.57 -10.21
N THR A 3 -3.63 20.23 -9.35
CA THR A 3 -2.21 19.91 -9.06
C THR A 3 -1.98 18.66 -8.20
N LEU A 4 -2.94 18.26 -7.35
CA LEU A 4 -2.79 17.06 -6.49
C LEU A 4 -3.50 15.81 -7.03
N TYR A 5 -4.32 15.96 -8.07
CA TYR A 5 -5.09 14.86 -8.65
C TYR A 5 -4.18 13.72 -9.12
N ARG A 6 -3.14 14.03 -9.91
CA ARG A 6 -2.23 13.02 -10.47
C ARG A 6 -1.42 12.31 -9.37
N PRO A 7 -0.78 13.01 -8.41
CA PRO A 7 -0.12 12.35 -7.28
C PRO A 7 -1.03 11.42 -6.48
N ALA A 8 -2.27 11.85 -6.22
CA ALA A 8 -3.25 11.02 -5.51
C ALA A 8 -3.62 9.77 -6.33
N ALA A 9 -3.93 9.94 -7.61
CA ALA A 9 -4.29 8.83 -8.48
C ALA A 9 -3.14 7.81 -8.66
N GLU A 10 -1.90 8.27 -8.85
CA GLU A 10 -0.73 7.38 -8.94
C GLU A 10 -0.52 6.59 -7.63
N THR A 11 -0.72 7.25 -6.48
CA THR A 11 -0.59 6.61 -5.17
C THR A 11 -1.68 5.57 -4.94
N LEU A 12 -2.94 5.95 -5.15
CA LEU A 12 -4.09 5.05 -4.99
C LEU A 12 -4.05 3.87 -5.98
N MET A 13 -3.53 4.09 -7.18
CA MET A 13 -3.27 3.03 -8.16
C MET A 13 -2.32 1.97 -7.61
N VAL A 14 -1.16 2.40 -7.09
CA VAL A 14 -0.14 1.50 -6.54
C VAL A 14 -0.60 0.83 -5.25
N ALA A 15 -1.16 1.60 -4.32
CA ALA A 15 -1.67 1.08 -3.05
C ALA A 15 -2.78 0.06 -3.30
N GLY A 16 -3.76 0.38 -4.15
CA GLY A 16 -4.83 -0.54 -4.53
C GLY A 16 -4.30 -1.81 -5.18
N LEU A 17 -3.29 -1.72 -6.06
CA LEU A 17 -2.68 -2.89 -6.69
C LEU A 17 -1.99 -3.78 -5.67
N LEU A 18 -1.19 -3.20 -4.75
CA LEU A 18 -0.51 -3.95 -3.69
C LEU A 18 -1.51 -4.65 -2.76
N GLY A 19 -2.56 -3.93 -2.35
CA GLY A 19 -3.64 -4.50 -1.54
C GLY A 19 -4.34 -5.67 -2.23
N TRP A 20 -4.62 -5.55 -3.53
CA TRP A 20 -5.18 -6.64 -4.31
C TRP A 20 -4.22 -7.81 -4.46
N VAL A 21 -2.94 -7.58 -4.78
CA VAL A 21 -1.92 -8.64 -4.92
C VAL A 21 -1.82 -9.45 -3.63
N TYR A 22 -1.83 -8.80 -2.47
CA TYR A 22 -1.86 -9.51 -1.20
C TYR A 22 -3.08 -10.43 -1.08
N VAL A 23 -4.28 -9.93 -1.38
CA VAL A 23 -5.50 -10.75 -1.33
C VAL A 23 -5.49 -11.88 -2.36
N ALA A 24 -4.96 -11.63 -3.56
CA ALA A 24 -4.81 -12.66 -4.60
C ALA A 24 -3.86 -13.78 -4.13
N LEU A 25 -2.73 -13.43 -3.50
CA LEU A 25 -1.82 -14.41 -2.90
C LEU A 25 -2.50 -15.21 -1.79
N VAL A 26 -3.30 -14.57 -0.93
CA VAL A 26 -4.11 -15.26 0.08
C VAL A 26 -5.11 -16.20 -0.58
N ALA A 27 -5.83 -15.77 -1.62
CA ALA A 27 -6.81 -16.60 -2.31
C ALA A 27 -6.18 -17.84 -2.95
N VAL A 28 -4.96 -17.72 -3.50
CA VAL A 28 -4.23 -18.84 -4.12
C VAL A 28 -3.66 -19.80 -3.08
N LEU A 29 -3.03 -19.27 -2.01
CA LEU A 29 -2.23 -20.07 -1.10
C LEU A 29 -3.02 -20.52 0.14
N ARG A 30 -4.06 -19.78 0.52
CA ARG A 30 -4.90 -20.00 1.72
C ARG A 30 -6.36 -19.54 1.49
N PRO A 31 -7.11 -20.19 0.57
CA PRO A 31 -8.49 -19.80 0.28
C PRO A 31 -9.43 -19.91 1.49
N ASP A 32 -9.11 -20.77 2.46
CA ASP A 32 -9.87 -20.99 3.69
C ASP A 32 -10.00 -19.74 4.58
N VAL A 33 -9.01 -18.83 4.51
CA VAL A 33 -8.98 -17.61 5.32
C VAL A 33 -9.43 -16.36 4.56
N LEU A 34 -10.01 -16.50 3.38
CA LEU A 34 -10.43 -15.37 2.55
C LEU A 34 -11.68 -14.65 3.09
N SER A 35 -12.52 -15.39 3.82
CA SER A 35 -13.69 -14.84 4.52
C SER A 35 -13.33 -14.12 5.83
N TRP A 36 -12.07 -14.23 6.28
CA TRP A 36 -11.63 -13.62 7.53
C TRP A 36 -11.47 -12.10 7.35
N PRO A 37 -11.52 -11.34 8.46
CA PRO A 37 -11.19 -9.92 8.45
C PRO A 37 -9.77 -9.65 7.91
N ILE A 38 -9.61 -8.56 7.15
CA ILE A 38 -8.32 -8.11 6.65
C ILE A 38 -7.40 -7.70 7.81
N THR A 39 -7.96 -6.98 8.78
CA THR A 39 -7.27 -6.52 9.99
C THR A 39 -8.26 -6.42 11.15
N THR A 40 -7.76 -6.28 12.38
CA THR A 40 -8.60 -6.01 13.56
C THR A 40 -9.16 -4.59 13.58
N LEU A 41 -8.45 -3.64 12.97
CA LEU A 41 -8.84 -2.22 12.94
C LEU A 41 -9.98 -1.95 11.95
N LEU A 42 -9.95 -2.62 10.80
CA LEU A 42 -10.99 -2.56 9.79
C LEU A 42 -11.48 -3.99 9.54
N PRO A 43 -12.58 -4.42 10.18
CA PRO A 43 -13.04 -5.81 10.14
C PRO A 43 -13.77 -6.15 8.82
N MET A 44 -13.24 -5.67 7.70
CA MET A 44 -13.72 -5.96 6.36
C MET A 44 -13.21 -7.33 5.91
N ARG A 45 -14.05 -8.14 5.27
CA ARG A 45 -13.62 -9.42 4.68
C ARG A 45 -12.53 -9.19 3.63
N ARG A 46 -11.55 -10.09 3.57
CA ARG A 46 -10.40 -9.97 2.66
C ARG A 46 -10.79 -9.99 1.19
N ASP A 47 -11.73 -10.85 0.80
CA ASP A 47 -12.27 -10.86 -0.58
C ASP A 47 -12.86 -9.51 -0.99
N THR A 48 -13.66 -8.91 -0.11
CA THR A 48 -14.33 -7.63 -0.37
C THR A 48 -13.30 -6.51 -0.44
N PHE A 49 -12.32 -6.51 0.48
CA PHE A 49 -11.19 -5.58 0.42
C PHE A 49 -10.41 -5.73 -0.89
N GLY A 50 -10.10 -6.95 -1.32
CA GLY A 50 -9.42 -7.22 -2.58
C GLY A 50 -10.17 -6.68 -3.79
N ALA A 51 -11.48 -6.92 -3.86
CA ALA A 51 -12.32 -6.40 -4.95
C ALA A 51 -12.31 -4.86 -5.00
N LEU A 52 -12.43 -4.19 -3.85
CA LEU A 52 -12.35 -2.73 -3.78
C LEU A 52 -10.96 -2.21 -4.14
N ALA A 53 -9.90 -2.86 -3.68
CA ALA A 53 -8.51 -2.49 -3.96
C ALA A 53 -8.21 -2.58 -5.47
N LEU A 54 -8.71 -3.64 -6.13
CA LEU A 54 -8.61 -3.78 -7.59
C LEU A 54 -9.40 -2.70 -8.32
N ALA A 55 -10.66 -2.48 -7.94
CA ALA A 55 -11.52 -1.48 -8.58
C ALA A 55 -10.92 -0.07 -8.44
N LEU A 56 -10.38 0.27 -7.27
CA LEU A 56 -9.69 1.51 -7.02
C LEU A 56 -8.42 1.65 -7.87
N SER A 57 -7.60 0.59 -7.93
CA SER A 57 -6.39 0.57 -8.74
C SER A 57 -6.68 0.77 -10.22
N PHE A 58 -7.64 0.00 -10.74
CA PHE A 58 -8.12 0.09 -12.12
C PHE A 58 -8.69 1.47 -12.43
N GLY A 59 -9.57 2.00 -11.57
CA GLY A 59 -10.18 3.31 -11.76
C GLY A 59 -9.15 4.44 -11.82
N CYS A 60 -8.13 4.39 -10.94
CA CYS A 60 -7.05 5.35 -10.96
C CYS A 60 -6.16 5.22 -12.21
N ALA A 61 -5.82 3.98 -12.60
CA ALA A 61 -5.04 3.72 -13.82
C ALA A 61 -5.78 4.20 -15.07
N PHE A 62 -7.07 3.87 -15.19
CA PHE A 62 -7.94 4.32 -16.27
C PHE A 62 -7.98 5.85 -16.33
N ALA A 63 -8.22 6.51 -15.20
CA ALA A 63 -8.34 7.95 -15.16
C ALA A 63 -6.99 8.67 -15.46
N LEU A 64 -5.86 8.12 -15.04
CA LEU A 64 -4.52 8.60 -15.42
C LEU A 64 -4.28 8.47 -16.92
N ARG A 65 -4.58 7.31 -17.50
CA ARG A 65 -4.42 7.06 -18.94
C ARG A 65 -5.34 7.95 -19.77
N ALA A 66 -6.61 8.06 -19.38
CA ALA A 66 -7.60 8.88 -20.08
C ALA A 66 -7.27 10.38 -20.04
N ARG A 67 -6.69 10.88 -18.94
CA ARG A 67 -6.41 12.32 -18.78
C ARG A 67 -5.01 12.76 -19.21
N THR A 68 -4.01 11.89 -19.08
CA THR A 68 -2.60 12.28 -19.25
C THR A 68 -1.86 11.44 -20.28
N GLY A 69 -2.51 10.43 -20.87
CA GLY A 69 -1.91 9.52 -21.85
C GLY A 69 -0.80 8.62 -21.29
N THR A 70 -0.39 8.80 -20.03
CA THR A 70 0.76 8.12 -19.42
C THR A 70 0.40 7.66 -18.01
N PHE A 71 0.87 6.47 -17.62
CA PHE A 71 0.70 5.98 -16.25
C PHE A 71 1.74 6.56 -15.29
N TRP A 72 2.93 6.87 -15.81
CA TRP A 72 4.09 7.24 -15.00
C TRP A 72 4.76 8.49 -15.56
N MET A 73 5.16 9.42 -14.68
CA MET A 73 6.12 10.45 -15.06
C MET A 73 7.54 9.86 -15.11
N ARG A 74 8.25 10.06 -16.22
CA ARG A 74 9.69 9.76 -16.35
C ARG A 74 10.49 10.59 -15.34
N ARG A 75 11.42 9.99 -14.59
CA ARG A 75 12.26 10.73 -13.62
C ARG A 75 13.34 11.48 -14.41
N ALA A 76 13.50 12.77 -14.16
CA ALA A 76 14.61 13.57 -14.66
C ALA A 76 15.36 14.15 -13.45
N GLY A 77 16.69 14.00 -13.42
CA GLY A 77 17.54 14.56 -12.36
C GLY A 77 17.89 13.60 -11.20
N ARG A 78 18.84 14.05 -10.37
CA ARG A 78 19.28 13.34 -9.15
C ARG A 78 18.31 13.66 -8.00
N PRO A 79 17.98 12.69 -7.12
CA PRO A 79 17.17 12.96 -5.94
C PRO A 79 17.79 14.03 -5.05
N ASP A 80 16.96 14.91 -4.52
CA ASP A 80 17.33 15.71 -3.35
C ASP A 80 17.28 14.85 -2.06
N ALA A 81 17.79 15.39 -0.95
CA ALA A 81 17.84 14.66 0.33
C ALA A 81 16.44 14.31 0.88
N ALA A 82 15.42 15.14 0.62
CA ALA A 82 14.06 14.88 1.05
C ALA A 82 13.42 13.73 0.24
N GLU A 83 13.67 13.67 -1.07
CA GLU A 83 13.28 12.55 -1.92
C GLU A 83 13.98 11.25 -1.49
N ALA A 84 15.27 11.33 -1.18
CA ALA A 84 16.01 10.18 -0.66
C ALA A 84 15.43 9.69 0.67
N GLY A 85 15.11 10.61 1.60
CA GLY A 85 14.48 10.29 2.87
C GLY A 85 13.09 9.64 2.71
N LEU A 86 12.22 10.22 1.88
CA LEU A 86 10.89 9.67 1.59
C LEU A 86 10.98 8.30 0.92
N ALA A 87 11.91 8.12 -0.02
CA ALA A 87 12.13 6.85 -0.68
C ALA A 87 12.66 5.78 0.28
N ALA A 88 13.57 6.13 1.19
CA ALA A 88 14.09 5.23 2.20
C ALA A 88 12.98 4.80 3.17
N VAL A 89 12.27 5.76 3.79
CA VAL A 89 11.19 5.48 4.73
C VAL A 89 10.08 4.67 4.05
N GLY A 90 9.65 5.07 2.86
CA GLY A 90 8.65 4.33 2.09
C GLY A 90 9.12 2.91 1.72
N GLY A 91 10.38 2.74 1.32
CA GLY A 91 10.96 1.45 0.99
C GLY A 91 11.01 0.50 2.18
N TYR A 92 11.48 0.95 3.34
CA TYR A 92 11.48 0.13 4.55
C TYR A 92 10.06 -0.17 5.05
N ALA A 93 9.14 0.80 4.98
CA ALA A 93 7.74 0.56 5.29
C ALA A 93 7.12 -0.52 4.37
N PHE A 94 7.46 -0.50 3.08
CA PHE A 94 7.04 -1.55 2.15
C PHE A 94 7.63 -2.92 2.50
N LEU A 95 8.93 -2.99 2.83
CA LEU A 95 9.57 -4.26 3.21
C LEU A 95 8.94 -4.87 4.47
N VAL A 96 8.68 -4.05 5.50
CA VAL A 96 7.99 -4.50 6.71
C VAL A 96 6.55 -4.94 6.41
N TRP A 97 5.84 -4.22 5.54
CA TRP A 97 4.50 -4.60 5.13
C TRP A 97 4.49 -5.95 4.40
N VAL A 98 5.40 -6.16 3.43
CA VAL A 98 5.54 -7.44 2.71
C VAL A 98 5.85 -8.57 3.68
N TYR A 99 6.79 -8.36 4.61
CA TYR A 99 7.10 -9.33 5.65
C TYR A 99 5.85 -9.73 6.44
N LEU A 100 5.06 -8.76 6.90
CA LEU A 100 3.84 -9.03 7.67
C LEU A 100 2.75 -9.72 6.83
N CYS A 101 2.63 -9.38 5.54
CA CYS A 101 1.75 -10.09 4.62
C CYS A 101 2.13 -11.57 4.46
N LEU A 102 3.42 -11.86 4.28
CA LEU A 102 3.93 -13.23 4.18
C LEU A 102 3.80 -13.99 5.51
N ASN A 103 4.01 -13.30 6.64
CA ASN A 103 3.79 -13.89 7.95
C ASN A 103 2.31 -14.22 8.16
N ASN A 104 1.39 -13.32 7.80
CA ASN A 104 -0.05 -13.56 7.86
C ASN A 104 -0.47 -14.76 7.01
N LEU A 105 0.14 -14.90 5.84
CA LEU A 105 -0.13 -16.01 4.94
C LEU A 105 0.30 -17.36 5.55
N SER A 106 1.47 -17.37 6.18
CA SER A 106 2.04 -18.56 6.82
C SER A 106 1.29 -18.91 8.11
N HIS A 107 1.01 -17.89 8.94
CA HIS A 107 0.46 -18.01 10.28
C HIS A 107 -0.71 -17.04 10.50
N PRO A 108 -1.89 -17.25 9.88
CA PRO A 108 -2.98 -16.26 9.90
C PRO A 108 -3.54 -15.95 11.28
N ARG A 109 -3.33 -16.85 12.25
CA ARG A 109 -3.74 -16.66 13.65
C ARG A 109 -2.85 -15.65 14.41
N THR A 110 -1.67 -15.30 13.91
CA THR A 110 -0.76 -14.35 14.57
C THR A 110 -1.09 -12.89 14.29
N THR A 111 -2.08 -12.61 13.43
CA THR A 111 -2.49 -11.23 13.09
C THR A 111 -2.79 -10.37 14.33
N GLY A 112 -3.33 -10.99 15.39
CA GLY A 112 -3.63 -10.32 16.66
C GLY A 112 -2.48 -10.32 17.67
N TYR A 113 -1.37 -10.98 17.37
CA TYR A 113 -0.21 -11.06 18.27
C TYR A 113 0.62 -9.79 18.22
N ARG A 114 1.42 -9.61 19.27
CA ARG A 114 2.33 -8.48 19.45
C ARG A 114 3.43 -8.54 18.40
N LEU A 115 3.78 -7.40 17.81
CA LEU A 115 4.85 -7.34 16.81
C LEU A 115 6.22 -7.66 17.42
N THR A 116 6.47 -7.19 18.64
CA THR A 116 7.76 -7.36 19.32
C THR A 116 7.54 -7.87 20.74
N HIS A 117 8.57 -8.49 21.32
CA HIS A 117 8.56 -8.86 22.73
C HIS A 117 8.79 -7.66 23.65
N PHE A 118 9.29 -6.54 23.11
CA PHE A 118 9.62 -5.33 23.87
C PHE A 118 8.40 -4.46 24.20
N SER A 119 7.32 -4.58 23.44
CA SER A 119 6.11 -3.79 23.66
C SER A 119 4.87 -4.61 23.36
N GLU A 120 3.84 -4.43 24.19
CA GLU A 120 2.55 -5.09 23.99
C GLU A 120 1.81 -4.56 22.76
N HIS A 121 2.15 -3.36 22.31
CA HIS A 121 1.55 -2.68 21.16
C HIS A 121 2.66 -2.10 20.27
N PRO A 122 2.49 -2.05 18.94
CA PRO A 122 1.33 -2.50 18.16
C PRO A 122 1.28 -4.02 17.91
N SER A 123 0.11 -4.52 17.49
CA SER A 123 -0.03 -5.88 16.94
C SER A 123 0.55 -5.98 15.53
N GLU A 124 0.77 -7.21 15.04
CA GLU A 124 1.17 -7.46 13.64
C GLU A 124 0.21 -6.81 12.65
N GLY A 125 -1.11 -7.00 12.85
CA GLY A 125 -2.14 -6.42 11.99
C GLY A 125 -2.14 -4.89 12.00
N THR A 126 -2.02 -4.27 13.18
CA THR A 126 -1.93 -2.80 13.30
C THR A 126 -0.66 -2.28 12.62
N THR A 127 0.47 -2.96 12.79
CA THR A 127 1.74 -2.58 12.17
C THR A 127 1.65 -2.64 10.66
N ALA A 128 1.03 -3.70 10.11
CA ALA A 128 0.83 -3.81 8.67
C ALA A 128 0.02 -2.62 8.12
N VAL A 129 -1.07 -2.22 8.80
CA VAL A 129 -1.84 -1.03 8.41
C VAL A 129 -0.97 0.23 8.43
N LEU A 130 -0.22 0.45 9.51
CA LEU A 130 0.62 1.64 9.66
C LEU A 130 1.73 1.70 8.59
N CYS A 131 2.39 0.57 8.32
CA CYS A 131 3.40 0.48 7.26
C CYS A 131 2.81 0.75 5.88
N PHE A 132 1.60 0.24 5.61
CA PHE A 132 0.91 0.50 4.34
C PHE A 132 0.51 1.98 4.19
N LEU A 133 0.03 2.61 5.25
CA LEU A 133 -0.27 4.05 5.28
C LEU A 133 0.99 4.89 5.11
N MET A 134 2.08 4.53 5.79
CA MET A 134 3.38 5.20 5.68
C MET A 134 3.95 5.10 4.26
N LEU A 135 3.90 3.91 3.66
CA LEU A 135 4.25 3.70 2.25
C LEU A 135 3.43 4.61 1.33
N SER A 136 2.10 4.61 1.52
CA SER A 136 1.19 5.44 0.72
C SER A 136 1.48 6.93 0.86
N ALA A 137 1.74 7.40 2.08
CA ALA A 137 2.09 8.79 2.36
C ALA A 137 3.45 9.18 1.72
N CYS A 138 4.46 8.30 1.81
CA CYS A 138 5.76 8.53 1.18
C CYS A 138 5.67 8.56 -0.34
N LEU A 139 4.92 7.62 -0.94
CA LEU A 139 4.64 7.60 -2.37
C LEU A 139 3.93 8.89 -2.81
N PHE A 140 2.87 9.28 -2.09
CA PHE A 140 2.16 10.53 -2.37
C PHE A 140 3.09 11.74 -2.27
N GLY A 141 3.91 11.82 -1.22
CA GLY A 141 4.90 12.88 -1.04
C GLY A 141 5.87 12.97 -2.21
N LEU A 142 6.43 11.84 -2.64
CA LEU A 142 7.32 11.78 -3.81
C LEU A 142 6.62 12.26 -5.08
N ARG A 143 5.38 11.84 -5.33
CA ARG A 143 4.62 12.25 -6.52
C ARG A 143 4.19 13.71 -6.47
N ALA A 144 3.80 14.20 -5.30
CA ALA A 144 3.40 15.58 -5.08
C ALA A 144 4.58 16.54 -5.23
N ARG A 145 5.77 16.18 -4.72
CA ARG A 145 7.01 16.94 -4.95
C ARG A 145 7.34 17.02 -6.43
N LYS A 146 7.29 15.88 -7.13
CA LYS A 146 7.56 15.83 -8.57
C LYS A 146 6.59 16.69 -9.37
N ALA A 147 5.29 16.68 -9.04
CA ALA A 147 4.29 17.50 -9.71
C ALA A 147 4.42 19.03 -9.43
N ARG A 148 5.20 19.43 -8.42
CA ARG A 148 5.50 20.85 -8.13
C ARG A 148 6.78 21.34 -8.83
N HIS A 149 7.70 20.45 -9.15
CA HIS A 149 9.03 20.79 -9.67
C HIS A 149 9.25 20.41 -11.15
N GLY A 150 8.29 19.72 -11.78
CA GLY A 150 8.29 19.40 -13.21
C GLY A 150 7.10 20.01 -13.92
#